data_AF-A0A957FN23-F1
#
_entry.id   AF-A0A957FN23-F1
#
_cell.length_a   1.000
_cell.length_b   1.000
_cell.length_c   1.000
_cell.angle_alpha   90.00
_cell.angle_beta   90.00
_cell.angle_gamma   90.00
#
_symmetry.space_group_name_H-M   'P 1'
#
loop_
_entity.id
_entity.type
_entity.pdbx_description
1 polymer ?
#
loop_
_entity_poly.entity_id
_entity_poly.type
_entity_poly.pdbx_seq_one_letter_code
_entity_poly.pdbx_strand_id
1 'polypeptide(L)'
;LLFRWQIDPVMIALVLFSWMPYARLINSTVSQLKTAEFVQAAESIGASHGRILFRHLLPNAITSAVVLAARDVGGLVIMASAFIFIGIGGNVVWGIILVTARDYVIGIGGNPLRYWWTFVPVT
;
A
#
# COMPACT_ATOMS: atom_id res chain seq x y z
N LEU A 1 17.79 17.38 -12.32
CA LEU A 1 16.49 17.29 -13.04
C LEU A 1 15.50 16.30 -12.40
N LEU A 2 15.93 15.30 -11.62
CA LEU A 2 15.03 14.43 -10.83
C LEU A 2 14.44 15.08 -9.56
N PHE A 3 14.94 16.25 -9.14
CA PHE A 3 14.49 16.99 -7.96
C PHE A 3 13.18 17.78 -8.17
N ARG A 4 12.66 17.85 -9.41
CA ARG A 4 11.43 18.60 -9.74
C ARG A 4 10.15 17.78 -9.53
N TRP A 5 10.28 16.46 -9.45
CA TRP A 5 9.26 15.54 -8.97
C TRP A 5 9.67 15.24 -7.52
N GLN A 6 8.94 15.71 -6.52
CA GLN A 6 9.22 15.41 -5.10
C GLN A 6 8.91 13.93 -4.81
N ILE A 7 9.68 13.01 -5.39
CA ILE A 7 9.59 11.59 -5.15
C ILE A 7 10.44 11.29 -3.92
N ASP A 8 9.78 11.04 -2.79
CA ASP A 8 10.44 10.68 -1.55
C ASP A 8 11.20 9.36 -1.69
N PRO A 9 12.45 9.26 -1.20
CA PRO A 9 13.18 7.98 -1.14
C PRO A 9 12.41 6.88 -0.42
N VAL A 10 11.59 7.27 0.58
CA VAL A 10 10.66 6.39 1.29
C VAL A 10 9.63 5.80 0.33
N MET A 11 9.04 6.62 -0.55
CA MET A 11 8.05 6.15 -1.53
C MET A 11 8.67 5.13 -2.49
N ILE A 12 9.90 5.39 -2.96
CA ILE A 12 10.64 4.47 -3.83
C ILE A 12 10.90 3.15 -3.13
N ALA A 13 11.37 3.18 -1.88
CA ALA A 13 11.60 1.98 -1.09
C ALA A 13 10.30 1.17 -0.91
N LEU A 14 9.20 1.82 -0.52
CA LEU A 14 7.90 1.16 -0.35
C LEU A 14 7.45 0.44 -1.62
N VAL A 15 7.55 1.09 -2.79
CA VAL A 15 7.19 0.46 -4.08
C VAL A 15 8.12 -0.70 -4.39
N LEU A 16 9.44 -0.53 -4.25
CA LEU A 16 10.44 -1.55 -4.58
C LEU A 16 10.35 -2.80 -3.70
N PHE A 17 9.91 -2.68 -2.44
CA PHE A 17 9.73 -3.82 -1.55
C PHE A 17 8.30 -4.37 -1.57
N SER A 18 7.36 -3.70 -2.24
CA SER A 18 5.96 -4.12 -2.26
C SER A 18 5.66 -5.31 -3.16
N TRP A 19 6.49 -5.68 -4.14
CA TRP A 19 6.11 -6.64 -5.19
C TRP A 19 6.07 -8.11 -4.75
N MET A 20 6.84 -8.51 -3.72
CA MET A 20 6.97 -9.93 -3.35
C MET A 20 5.64 -10.59 -2.92
N PRO A 21 4.79 -9.96 -2.09
CA PRO A 21 3.45 -10.48 -1.76
C PRO A 21 2.56 -10.69 -2.99
N TYR A 22 2.56 -9.76 -3.95
CA TYR A 22 1.76 -9.85 -5.18
C TYR A 22 2.23 -11.00 -6.06
N ALA A 23 3.55 -11.15 -6.25
CA ALA A 23 4.11 -12.26 -7.01
C ALA A 23 3.73 -13.62 -6.39
N ARG A 24 3.82 -13.72 -5.06
CA ARG A 24 3.41 -14.93 -4.33
C ARG A 24 1.91 -15.20 -4.49
N LEU A 25 1.06 -14.18 -4.41
CA LEU A 25 -0.38 -14.30 -4.58
C LEU A 25 -0.76 -14.74 -5.99
N ILE A 26 -0.15 -14.13 -7.01
CA ILE A 26 -0.38 -14.50 -8.41
C ILE A 26 0.02 -15.95 -8.63
N ASN A 27 1.17 -16.39 -8.10
CA ASN A 27 1.60 -17.77 -8.19
C ASN A 27 0.58 -18.74 -7.57
N SER A 28 0.09 -18.45 -6.35
CA SER A 28 -0.89 -19.32 -5.69
C SER A 28 -2.23 -19.35 -6.45
N THR A 29 -2.68 -18.21 -6.96
CA THR A 29 -3.92 -18.09 -7.73
C THR A 29 -3.81 -18.83 -9.05
N VAL A 30 -2.69 -18.69 -9.77
CA VAL A 30 -2.42 -19.43 -11.00
C VAL A 30 -2.37 -20.93 -10.74
N SER A 31 -1.72 -21.37 -9.66
CA SER A 31 -1.68 -22.80 -9.29
C SER A 31 -3.07 -23.38 -9.07
N GLN A 32 -3.96 -22.63 -8.39
CA GLN A 32 -5.36 -23.03 -8.19
C GLN A 32 -6.17 -23.03 -9.49
N LEU A 33 -6.02 -21.99 -10.32
CA LEU A 33 -6.77 -21.87 -11.57
C LEU A 33 -6.33 -22.91 -12.61
N LYS A 34 -5.09 -23.38 -12.58
CA LYS A 34 -4.61 -24.45 -13.47
C LYS A 34 -5.38 -25.76 -13.32
N THR A 35 -5.90 -26.07 -12.12
CA THR A 35 -6.68 -27.28 -11.89
C THR A 35 -8.19 -27.07 -12.10
N ALA A 36 -8.62 -25.89 -12.55
CA ALA A 36 -10.02 -25.58 -12.76
C ALA A 36 -10.58 -26.25 -14.04
N GLU A 37 -11.87 -26.60 -14.01
CA GLU A 37 -12.55 -27.31 -15.10
C GLU A 37 -12.49 -26.56 -16.44
N PHE A 38 -12.55 -25.23 -16.43
CA PHE A 38 -12.46 -24.43 -17.67
C PHE A 38 -11.07 -24.52 -18.33
N VAL A 39 -10.01 -24.73 -17.55
CA VAL A 39 -8.66 -24.94 -18.09
C VAL A 39 -8.57 -26.33 -18.72
N GLN A 40 -9.06 -27.36 -18.02
CA GLN A 40 -9.09 -28.74 -18.54
C GLN A 40 -9.92 -28.83 -19.83
N ALA A 41 -11.06 -28.14 -19.88
CA ALA A 41 -11.88 -28.06 -21.08
C ALA A 41 -11.13 -27.36 -22.24
N ALA A 42 -10.45 -26.25 -21.97
CA ALA A 42 -9.66 -25.55 -23.00
C ALA A 42 -8.50 -26.40 -23.53
N GLU A 43 -7.84 -27.16 -22.66
CA GLU A 43 -6.79 -28.12 -23.05
C GLU A 43 -7.34 -29.26 -23.90
N SER A 44 -8.52 -29.80 -23.57
CA SER A 44 -9.18 -30.85 -24.36
C SER A 44 -9.54 -30.43 -25.78
N ILE A 45 -9.74 -29.12 -26.01
CA ILE A 45 -10.03 -28.51 -27.31
C ILE A 45 -8.72 -28.18 -28.07
N GLY A 46 -7.55 -28.47 -27.49
CA GLY A 46 -6.24 -28.27 -28.11
C GLY A 46 -5.70 -26.83 -28.00
N ALA A 47 -6.14 -26.04 -27.02
CA ALA A 47 -5.59 -24.70 -26.81
C ALA A 47 -4.12 -24.76 -26.34
N SER A 48 -3.27 -23.89 -26.90
CA SER A 48 -1.87 -23.81 -26.48
C SER A 48 -1.73 -23.24 -25.06
N HIS A 49 -0.75 -23.74 -24.30
CA HIS A 49 -0.52 -23.34 -22.91
C HIS A 49 -0.32 -21.82 -22.76
N GLY A 50 0.36 -21.19 -23.74
CA GLY A 50 0.53 -19.73 -23.75
C GLY A 50 -0.80 -18.98 -23.91
N ARG A 51 -1.72 -19.47 -24.75
CA ARG A 51 -3.05 -18.88 -24.91
C ARG A 51 -3.85 -18.97 -23.62
N ILE A 52 -3.81 -20.12 -22.95
CA ILE A 52 -4.47 -20.33 -21.66
C ILE A 52 -3.89 -19.40 -20.60
N LEU A 53 -2.55 -19.25 -20.56
CA LEU A 53 -1.87 -18.37 -19.62
C LEU A 53 -2.28 -16.91 -19.78
N PHE A 54 -2.15 -16.33 -20.98
CA PHE A 54 -2.35 -14.89 -21.18
C PHE A 54 -3.83 -14.50 -21.28
N ARG A 55 -4.71 -15.38 -21.73
CA ARG A 55 -6.14 -15.05 -21.93
C ARG A 55 -7.05 -15.50 -20.79
N HIS A 56 -6.65 -16.52 -20.03
CA HIS A 56 -7.50 -17.07 -18.97
C HIS A 56 -6.84 -16.95 -17.60
N LEU A 57 -5.61 -17.45 -17.41
CA LEU A 57 -5.00 -17.50 -16.07
C LEU A 57 -4.57 -16.13 -15.55
N LEU A 58 -3.82 -15.35 -16.35
CA LEU A 58 -3.28 -14.05 -15.93
C LEU A 58 -4.37 -13.01 -15.64
N PRO A 59 -5.38 -12.80 -16.51
CA PRO A 59 -6.44 -11.84 -16.23
C PRO A 59 -7.21 -12.15 -14.95
N ASN A 60 -7.51 -13.43 -14.69
CA ASN A 60 -8.19 -13.84 -13.45
C ASN A 60 -7.29 -13.67 -12.21
N ALA A 61 -5.99 -13.94 -12.32
CA ALA A 61 -5.05 -13.75 -11.22
C ALA A 61 -4.82 -12.27 -10.87
N ILE A 62 -4.88 -11.37 -11.86
CA ILE A 62 -4.78 -9.92 -11.63
C ILE A 62 -5.93 -9.40 -10.78
N THR A 63 -7.15 -9.94 -10.94
CA THR A 63 -8.30 -9.53 -10.10
C THR A 63 -8.01 -9.69 -8.61
N SER A 64 -7.44 -10.83 -8.22
CA SER A 64 -7.02 -11.07 -6.82
C SER A 64 -5.90 -10.11 -6.38
N ALA A 65 -4.96 -9.80 -7.27
CA ALA A 65 -3.87 -8.86 -6.98
C ALA A 65 -4.38 -7.42 -6.76
N VAL A 66 -5.40 -6.98 -7.50
CA VAL A 66 -6.03 -5.66 -7.32
C VAL A 66 -6.72 -5.56 -5.95
N VAL A 67 -7.39 -6.62 -5.50
CA VAL A 67 -8.00 -6.66 -4.17
C VAL A 67 -6.94 -6.55 -3.07
N LEU A 68 -5.81 -7.25 -3.22
CA LEU A 68 -4.67 -7.10 -2.30
C LEU A 68 -4.13 -5.66 -2.32
N ALA A 69 -3.98 -5.05 -3.50
CA ALA A 69 -3.52 -3.68 -3.63
C ALA A 69 -4.42 -2.70 -2.87
N ALA A 70 -5.74 -2.85 -3.00
CA ALA A 70 -6.70 -2.01 -2.29
C ALA A 70 -6.55 -2.14 -0.76
N ARG A 71 -6.34 -3.36 -0.24
CA ARG A 71 -6.06 -3.59 1.19
C ARG A 71 -4.77 -2.90 1.62
N ASP A 72 -3.73 -3.00 0.82
CA ASP A 72 -2.38 -2.51 1.18
C ASP A 72 -2.30 -0.98 1.24
N VAL A 73 -3.19 -0.24 0.56
CA VAL A 73 -3.26 1.23 0.63
C VAL A 73 -3.28 1.71 2.08
N GLY A 74 -4.10 1.09 2.94
CA GLY A 74 -4.20 1.48 4.34
C GLY A 74 -2.87 1.30 5.09
N GLY A 75 -2.21 0.16 4.88
CA GLY A 75 -0.91 -0.12 5.49
C GLY A 75 0.20 0.82 5.00
N LEU A 76 0.23 1.13 3.70
CA LEU A 76 1.20 2.04 3.11
C LEU A 76 1.04 3.48 3.64
N VAL A 77 -0.19 3.96 3.82
CA VAL A 77 -0.46 5.28 4.40
C VAL A 77 0.05 5.37 5.84
N ILE A 78 -0.21 4.34 6.65
CA ILE A 78 0.27 4.28 8.04
C ILE A 78 1.80 4.26 8.07
N MET A 79 2.43 3.41 7.26
CA MET A 79 3.89 3.27 7.24
C MET A 79 4.58 4.57 6.76
N ALA A 80 4.05 5.20 5.70
CA ALA A 80 4.54 6.50 5.24
C ALA A 80 4.36 7.61 6.30
N SER A 81 3.23 7.62 6.99
CA SER A 81 2.98 8.58 8.08
C SER A 81 3.94 8.38 9.25
N ALA A 82 4.28 7.13 9.58
CA ALA A 82 5.26 6.80 10.61
C ALA A 82 6.67 7.30 10.26
N PHE A 83 7.11 7.13 9.00
CA PHE A 83 8.40 7.66 8.55
C PHE A 83 8.48 9.19 8.61
N ILE A 84 7.42 9.89 8.18
CA ILE A 84 7.34 11.34 8.30
C ILE A 84 7.36 11.77 9.77
N PHE A 85 6.68 11.04 10.65
CA PHE A 85 6.65 11.34 12.08
C PHE A 85 8.03 11.31 12.74
N ILE A 86 8.91 10.41 12.31
CA ILE A 86 10.30 10.33 12.79
C ILE A 86 11.26 11.23 12.00
N GLY A 87 10.77 12.03 11.06
CA GLY A 87 11.54 13.02 10.29
C GLY A 87 12.22 12.48 9.03
N ILE A 88 11.74 11.37 8.46
CA ILE A 88 12.30 10.75 7.24
C ILE A 88 11.32 10.88 6.06
N GLY A 89 11.76 11.51 4.97
CA GLY A 89 10.93 11.80 3.79
C GLY A 89 9.91 12.92 4.03
N GLY A 90 9.07 13.25 3.04
CA GLY A 90 8.01 14.23 3.26
C GLY A 90 7.26 14.69 2.02
N ASN A 91 6.15 14.01 1.71
CA ASN A 91 5.10 14.54 0.83
C ASN A 91 3.70 13.91 1.01
N VAL A 92 3.52 13.04 2.02
CA VAL A 92 2.21 12.42 2.27
C VAL A 92 1.39 13.33 3.18
N VAL A 93 0.27 13.82 2.66
CA VAL A 93 -0.62 14.76 3.36
C VAL A 93 -1.02 14.26 4.76
N TRP A 94 -1.33 12.98 4.88
CA TRP A 94 -1.73 12.36 6.15
C TRP A 94 -0.62 12.39 7.21
N GLY A 95 0.64 12.18 6.81
CA GLY A 95 1.78 12.26 7.73
C GLY A 95 2.05 13.69 8.20
N ILE A 96 1.90 14.68 7.31
CA ILE A 96 2.05 16.10 7.66
C ILE A 96 0.98 16.53 8.68
N ILE A 97 -0.27 16.11 8.47
CA ILE A 97 -1.36 16.36 9.41
C ILE A 97 -1.04 15.75 10.78
N LEU A 98 -0.53 14.51 10.81
CA LEU A 98 -0.18 13.81 12.04
C LEU A 98 0.95 14.53 12.80
N VAL A 99 2.02 14.95 12.12
CA VAL A 99 3.11 15.73 12.72
C VAL A 99 2.60 17.08 13.24
N THR A 100 1.76 17.76 12.47
CA THR A 100 1.18 19.05 12.88
C THR A 100 0.28 18.88 14.10
N ALA A 101 -0.52 17.81 14.16
CA ALA A 101 -1.41 17.51 15.28
C ALA A 101 -0.66 17.22 16.59
N ARG A 102 0.56 16.66 16.53
CA ARG A 102 1.42 16.44 17.69
C ARG A 102 1.67 17.73 18.48
N ASP A 103 1.88 18.84 17.79
CA ASP A 103 2.19 20.13 18.43
C ASP A 103 0.99 20.70 19.22
N TYR A 104 -0.22 20.24 18.93
CA TYR A 104 -1.43 20.62 19.65
C TYR A 104 -1.67 19.76 20.91
N VAL A 105 -0.99 18.62 21.08
CA VAL A 105 -1.19 17.73 22.24
C VAL A 105 -0.77 18.39 23.54
N ILE A 106 0.34 19.13 23.53
CA ILE A 106 0.89 19.83 24.71
C ILE A 106 0.65 21.34 24.68
N GLY A 107 -0.12 21.85 23.71
CA GLY A 107 -0.32 23.27 23.45
C GLY A 107 0.77 23.92 22.59
N ILE A 108 0.37 24.90 21.78
CA ILE A 108 1.24 25.57 20.80
C ILE A 108 2.48 26.17 21.49
N GLY A 109 3.67 25.63 21.19
CA GLY A 109 4.95 26.06 21.76
C GLY A 109 5.36 25.32 23.04
N GLY A 110 4.74 24.17 23.34
CA GLY A 110 5.08 23.35 24.52
C GLY A 110 4.53 23.89 25.83
N ASN A 111 3.63 24.88 25.77
CA ASN A 111 2.96 25.44 26.95
C ASN A 111 1.48 25.02 26.96
N PRO A 112 1.08 24.06 27.82
CA PRO A 112 -0.29 23.57 27.88
C PRO A 112 -1.27 24.63 28.41
N LEU A 113 -0.79 25.61 29.17
CA LEU A 113 -1.61 26.67 29.79
C LEU A 113 -1.61 27.97 28.97
N ARG A 114 -1.16 27.94 27.71
CA ARG A 114 -1.13 29.12 26.84
C ARG A 114 -2.52 29.73 26.62
N TYR A 115 -3.54 28.88 26.57
CA TYR A 115 -4.93 29.31 26.43
C TYR A 115 -5.68 29.03 27.74
N TRP A 116 -6.44 30.04 28.19
CA TRP A 116 -7.24 29.95 29.42
C TRP A 116 -8.34 28.87 29.36
N TRP A 117 -8.69 28.44 28.14
CA TRP A 117 -9.70 27.41 27.87
C TRP A 117 -9.11 26.01 27.65
N THR A 118 -7.79 25.80 27.81
CA THR A 118 -7.21 24.46 27.69
C THR A 118 -7.63 23.58 28.87
N PHE A 119 -8.38 22.52 28.57
CA PHE A 119 -8.75 21.49 29.54
C PHE A 119 -7.72 20.36 29.52
N VAL A 120 -6.98 20.16 30.62
CA VAL A 120 -6.11 18.99 30.79
C VAL A 120 -6.92 17.93 31.52
N PRO A 121 -7.26 16.80 30.88
CA PRO A 121 -7.96 15.72 31.57
C PRO A 121 -7.08 15.17 32.69
N VAL A 122 -7.65 15.08 33.89
CA VAL A 122 -6.97 14.54 35.08
C VAL A 122 -7.01 13.01 34.97
N THR A 123 -5.99 12.41 34.38
CA THR A 123 -5.72 10.96 34.43
C THR A 123 -4.24 10.75 34.68
#